data_AF-B1HMW5-F1
#
_entry.id   AF-B1HMW5-F1
#
_cell.length_a   1.000
_cell.length_b   1.000
_cell.length_c   1.000
_cell.angle_alpha   90.00
_cell.angle_beta   90.00
_cell.angle_gamma   90.00
#
_symmetry.space_group_name_H-M   'P 1'
#
loop_
_entity.id
_entity.type
_entity.pdbx_description
1 polymer ?
#
loop_
_entity_poly.entity_id
_entity_poly.type
_entity_poly.pdbx_seq_one_letter_code
_entity_poly.pdbx_strand_id
1 'polypeptide(L)'
;MSRVGKKIIEVPANVTVTVAADNTVTVKGPKGELVRSFHQDMKIEQEGNVISVSRPSDSKEHRTNHGTTRALLATWLLVFLQVSKKL
;
A
#
# COMPACT_ATOMS: atom_id res chain seq x y z
N MET A 1 18.75 -5.39 -4.12
CA MET A 1 17.71 -4.38 -4.41
C MET A 1 16.42 -5.09 -4.79
N SER A 2 15.33 -4.91 -4.03
CA SER A 2 14.04 -5.52 -4.38
C SER A 2 13.40 -4.71 -5.53
N ARG A 3 13.27 -5.31 -6.71
CA ARG A 3 12.60 -4.71 -7.89
C ARG A 3 11.12 -4.37 -7.61
N VAL A 4 10.53 -5.00 -6.60
CA VAL A 4 9.11 -4.89 -6.27
C VAL A 4 8.79 -3.66 -5.41
N GLY A 5 9.72 -3.23 -4.54
CA GLY A 5 9.50 -2.10 -3.63
C GLY A 5 9.52 -0.72 -4.30
N LYS A 6 10.17 -0.58 -5.46
CA LYS A 6 10.18 0.68 -6.25
C LYS A 6 8.95 0.85 -7.14
N LYS A 7 8.09 -0.16 -7.23
CA LYS A 7 6.88 -0.07 -8.06
C LYS A 7 5.83 0.75 -7.33
N ILE A 8 5.41 1.83 -7.98
CA ILE A 8 4.21 2.57 -7.59
C ILE A 8 2.99 1.66 -7.60
N ILE A 9 2.01 1.98 -6.75
CA ILE A 9 0.74 1.28 -6.67
C ILE A 9 -0.34 2.25 -7.15
N GLU A 10 -1.03 1.90 -8.23
CA GLU A 10 -2.15 2.70 -8.73
C GLU A 10 -3.40 2.41 -7.92
N VAL A 11 -4.03 3.47 -7.44
CA VAL A 11 -5.28 3.44 -6.68
C VAL A 11 -6.45 3.53 -7.66
N PRO A 12 -7.37 2.55 -7.66
CA PRO A 12 -8.54 2.59 -8.51
C PRO A 12 -9.50 3.71 -8.10
N ALA A 13 -10.23 4.31 -9.05
CA ALA A 13 -11.12 5.45 -8.78
C ALA A 13 -12.22 5.20 -7.73
N ASN A 14 -12.59 3.94 -7.50
CA ASN A 14 -13.61 3.54 -6.52
C ASN A 14 -13.04 3.22 -5.13
N VAL A 15 -11.76 3.50 -4.90
CA VAL A 15 -11.07 3.20 -3.65
C VAL A 15 -10.41 4.47 -3.14
N THR A 16 -10.68 4.82 -1.90
CA THR A 16 -10.01 5.93 -1.21
C THR A 16 -8.98 5.36 -0.26
N VAL A 17 -7.75 5.83 -0.37
CA VAL A 17 -6.70 5.51 0.60
C VAL A 17 -6.42 6.76 1.43
N THR A 18 -6.21 6.55 2.72
CA THR A 18 -5.82 7.58 3.68
C THR A 18 -4.65 7.05 4.47
N VAL A 19 -3.57 7.82 4.53
CA VAL A 19 -2.35 7.50 5.28
C VAL A 19 -2.26 8.45 6.46
N ALA A 20 -2.35 7.92 7.68
CA ALA A 20 -2.21 8.69 8.91
C ALA A 20 -0.73 8.82 9.33
N ALA A 21 -0.45 9.78 10.23
CA ALA A 21 0.91 10.13 10.66
C ALA A 21 1.66 9.01 11.39
N ASP A 22 0.93 8.04 11.93
CA ASP A 22 1.42 6.82 12.59
C ASP A 22 1.67 5.66 11.61
N ASN A 23 1.65 5.93 10.31
CA ASN A 23 1.64 4.92 9.23
C ASN A 23 0.45 3.96 9.29
N THR A 24 -0.66 4.38 9.92
CA THR A 24 -1.93 3.67 9.78
C THR A 24 -2.55 4.00 8.43
N VAL A 25 -2.67 2.98 7.58
CA VAL A 25 -3.32 3.11 6.28
C VAL A 25 -4.75 2.61 6.38
N THR A 26 -5.66 3.47 5.99
CA THR A 26 -7.08 3.17 5.85
C THR A 26 -7.43 3.12 4.37
N VAL A 27 -7.95 1.99 3.91
CA VAL A 27 -8.42 1.78 2.55
C VAL A 27 -9.93 1.61 2.60
N LYS A 28 -10.68 2.55 2.03
CA LYS A 28 -12.13 2.49 1.90
C LYS A 28 -12.48 2.13 0.46
N GLY A 29 -13.29 1.10 0.29
CA GLY A 29 -13.76 0.67 -1.03
C GLY A 29 -15.17 0.11 -0.99
N PRO A 30 -15.68 -0.37 -2.13
CA PRO A 30 -17.07 -0.84 -2.24
C PRO A 30 -17.38 -2.07 -1.39
N LYS A 31 -16.37 -2.82 -0.96
CA LYS A 31 -16.50 -4.02 -0.11
C LYS A 31 -16.40 -3.72 1.40
N GLY A 32 -16.21 -2.46 1.79
CA GLY A 32 -16.00 -2.05 3.17
C GLY A 32 -14.72 -1.25 3.37
N GLU A 33 -14.28 -1.15 4.62
CA GLU A 33 -13.05 -0.46 5.00
C GLU A 33 -12.03 -1.43 5.59
N LEU A 34 -10.75 -1.18 5.31
CA LEU A 34 -9.62 -1.93 5.82
C LEU A 34 -8.66 -0.94 6.48
N VAL A 35 -8.39 -1.12 7.77
CA VAL A 35 -7.48 -0.29 8.55
C VAL A 35 -6.33 -1.15 9.03
N ARG A 36 -5.10 -0.65 8.85
CA ARG A 36 -3.92 -1.32 9.40
C ARG A 36 -2.76 -0.37 9.62
N SER A 37 -2.09 -0.58 10.74
CA SER A 37 -0.80 0.01 11.06
C SER A 37 0.34 -0.70 10.35
N PHE A 38 1.21 0.09 9.72
CA PHE A 38 2.49 -0.36 9.19
C PHE A 38 3.63 0.12 10.08
N HIS A 39 4.83 -0.42 9.85
CA HIS A 39 5.99 -0.02 10.63
C HIS A 39 6.29 1.46 10.39
N GLN A 40 6.45 2.23 11.47
CA GLN A 40 6.74 3.67 11.48
C GLN A 40 7.94 4.09 10.63
N ASP A 41 8.94 3.22 10.50
CA ASP A 41 10.13 3.49 9.69
C ASP A 41 9.86 3.49 8.18
N MET A 42 8.76 2.92 7.70
CA MET A 42 8.43 2.89 6.27
C MET A 42 7.71 4.17 5.88
N LYS A 43 8.23 4.93 4.92
CA LYS A 43 7.56 6.14 4.47
C LYS A 43 6.57 5.79 3.36
N ILE A 44 5.28 6.01 3.60
CA ILE A 44 4.21 5.78 2.63
C ILE A 44 3.73 7.14 2.15
N GLU A 45 3.87 7.41 0.85
CA GLU A 45 3.46 8.67 0.25
C GLU A 45 2.34 8.40 -0.75
N GLN A 46 1.30 9.24 -0.70
CA GLN A 46 0.19 9.19 -1.65
C GLN A 46 0.21 10.48 -2.47
N GLU A 47 0.35 10.33 -3.78
CA GLU A 47 0.38 11.43 -4.73
C GLU A 47 -0.78 11.24 -5.71
N GLY A 48 -1.89 11.94 -5.45
CA GLY A 48 -3.15 11.75 -6.19
C GLY A 48 -3.65 10.31 -6.12
N ASN A 49 -3.62 9.62 -7.27
CA ASN A 49 -4.05 8.22 -7.41
C ASN A 49 -2.89 7.21 -7.38
N VAL A 50 -1.67 7.63 -7.03
CA VAL A 50 -0.54 6.70 -6.91
C VAL A 50 -0.01 6.69 -5.48
N ILE A 51 0.32 5.50 -4.99
CA ILE A 51 0.97 5.30 -3.70
C ILE A 51 2.39 4.82 -3.95
N SER A 52 3.34 5.49 -3.31
CA SER A 52 4.73 5.10 -3.27
C SER A 52 5.11 4.70 -1.85
N VAL A 53 6.02 3.74 -1.73
CA VAL A 53 6.60 3.35 -0.44
C VAL A 53 8.09 3.52 -0.56
N SER A 54 8.70 4.26 0.37
CA SER A 54 10.14 4.46 0.47
C SER A 54 10.67 3.95 1.82
N ARG A 55 11.93 3.53 1.81
CA ARG A 55 12.62 2.99 2.99
C ARG A 55 13.72 3.97 3.42
N PRO A 56 14.01 4.08 4.72
CA PRO A 56 15.01 5.03 5.23
C PRO A 56 16.44 4.50 5.09
N SER A 57 16.65 3.17 5.08
CA SER A 57 17.97 2.58 4.90
C SER A 57 17.93 1.26 4.13
N ASP A 58 19.12 0.76 3.77
CA ASP A 58 19.32 -0.50 3.05
C ASP A 58 19.56 -1.73 3.96
N SER A 59 19.32 -1.59 5.27
CA SER A 59 19.36 -2.74 6.18
C SER A 59 18.41 -3.86 5.73
N LYS A 60 18.75 -5.10 6.09
CA LYS A 60 18.01 -6.30 5.71
C LYS A 60 16.55 -6.26 6.18
N GLU A 61 16.31 -5.69 7.37
CA GLU A 61 14.98 -5.51 7.95
C GLU A 61 14.14 -4.53 7.14
N HIS A 62 14.65 -3.33 6.89
CA HIS A 62 13.94 -2.33 6.08
C HIS A 62 13.68 -2.81 4.66
N ARG A 63 14.59 -3.58 4.05
CA ARG A 63 14.35 -4.18 2.74
C ARG A 63 13.22 -5.20 2.74
N THR A 64 13.13 -6.02 3.78
CA THR A 64 12.06 -7.02 3.94
C THR A 64 10.73 -6.31 4.20
N ASN A 65 10.72 -5.37 5.14
CA ASN A 65 9.54 -4.57 5.48
C ASN A 65 9.03 -3.76 4.29
N HIS A 66 9.92 -3.17 3.49
CA HIS A 66 9.56 -2.42 2.28
C HIS A 66 8.81 -3.29 1.27
N GLY A 67 9.30 -4.50 1.02
CA GLY A 67 8.63 -5.46 0.12
C GLY A 67 7.27 -5.89 0.66
N THR A 68 7.20 -6.24 1.94
CA THR A 68 5.99 -6.71 2.62
C THR A 68 4.91 -5.63 2.66
N THR A 69 5.25 -4.39 3.03
CA THR A 69 4.33 -3.25 3.08
C THR A 69 3.73 -2.97 1.70
N ARG A 70 4.57 -2.88 0.66
CA ARG A 70 4.11 -2.68 -0.73
C ARG A 70 3.21 -3.82 -1.19
N ALA A 71 3.59 -5.07 -0.92
CA ALA A 71 2.81 -6.24 -1.33
C ALA A 71 1.43 -6.24 -0.68
N LEU A 72 1.36 -5.94 0.61
CA LEU A 72 0.09 -5.92 1.35
C LEU A 72 -0.82 -4.79 0.88
N LEU A 73 -0.30 -3.58 0.68
CA LEU A 73 -1.07 -2.48 0.10
C LEU A 73 -1.61 -2.82 -1.30
N ALA A 74 -0.77 -3.40 -2.16
CA ALA A 74 -1.18 -3.81 -3.50
C ALA A 74 -2.25 -4.91 -3.47
N THR A 75 -2.08 -5.93 -2.61
CA THR A 75 -3.08 -6.99 -2.41
C THR A 75 -4.40 -6.43 -1.93
N TRP A 76 -4.39 -5.48 -1.00
CA TRP A 76 -5.62 -4.88 -0.46
C TRP A 76 -6.38 -4.09 -1.52
N LEU A 77 -5.68 -3.25 -2.29
CA LEU A 77 -6.29 -2.52 -3.41
C LEU A 77 -6.85 -3.48 -4.48
N LEU A 78 -6.15 -4.58 -4.75
CA LEU A 78 -6.59 -5.59 -5.71
C LEU A 78 -7.85 -6.34 -5.25
N VAL A 79 -8.01 -6.61 -3.95
CA VAL A 79 -9.22 -7.25 -3.39
C VAL A 79 -10.46 -6.38 -3.61
N PHE A 80 -10.33 -5.05 -3.52
CA PHE A 80 -11.41 -4.11 -3.85
C PHE A 80 -11.68 -4.02 -5.36
N LEU A 81 -10.66 -4.23 -6.21
CA LEU A 81 -10.81 -4.26 -7.67
C LEU A 81 -11.50 -5.54 -8.18
N GLN A 82 -11.38 -6.67 -7.47
CA GLN A 82 -11.85 -7.99 -7.90
C GLN A 82 -13.39 -8.20 -7.85
N VAL A 83 -14.20 -7.19 -8.14
CA VAL A 83 -15.66 -7.36 -8.34
C VAL A 83 -16.02 -7.72 -9.79
N SER A 84 -15.10 -7.62 -10.75
CA SER A 84 -15.41 -7.76 -12.19
C SER A 84 -14.73 -8.93 -12.92
N LYS A 85 -14.41 -10.03 -12.23
CA LYS A 85 -14.16 -11.32 -12.91
C LYS A 85 -15.14 -12.37 -12.40
N LYS A 86 -16.40 -12.17 -12.79
CA LYS A 86 -17.36 -13.25 -12.95
C LYS A 86 -17.09 -13.82 -14.35
N LEU A 87 -16.34 -14.92 -14.40
CA LEU A 87 -16.26 -15.84 -15.53
C LEU A 87 -16.83 -17.16 -15.01
#